data_AF-A0A2Z3JL60-F1
#
_entry.id   AF-A0A2Z3JL60-F1
#
_cell.length_a   1.000
_cell.length_b   1.000
_cell.length_c   1.000
_cell.angle_alpha   90.00
_cell.angle_beta   90.00
_cell.angle_gamma   90.00
#
_symmetry.space_group_name_H-M   'P 1'
#
loop_
_entity.id
_entity.type
_entity.pdbx_description
1 polymer ?
#
loop_
_entity_poly.entity_id
_entity_poly.type
_entity_poly.pdbx_seq_one_letter_code
_entity_poly.pdbx_strand_id
1 'polypeptide(L)'
;MLSRQLLVWRGSRLAARRGAGFVREGHPQRVRDLALALGRAAGLGAAELAALEQAALLHDLGRCLLPPHADEKLHPQVGAELLLGQDLPPSTLAAVRHHHERWDGRGYPGGLRGEAIPPLARVLAVANLADHLAGFPPEVRAQRLAWERGLALDPQWVNLYLSVLGH
;
A
#
# COMPACT_ATOMS: atom_id res chain seq x y z
N MET A 1 -29.52 -11.38 -13.57
CA MET A 1 -28.70 -12.42 -12.91
C MET A 1 -27.27 -12.27 -13.41
N LEU A 2 -26.43 -11.47 -12.73
CA LEU A 2 -25.01 -11.33 -13.08
C LEU A 2 -24.23 -12.40 -12.30
N SER A 3 -23.47 -13.21 -13.05
CA SER A 3 -22.77 -14.38 -12.55
C SER A 3 -21.64 -13.96 -11.60
N ARG A 4 -21.64 -14.57 -10.41
CA ARG A 4 -20.50 -14.57 -9.49
C ARG A 4 -19.35 -15.30 -10.15
N GLN A 5 -18.43 -14.57 -10.78
CA GLN A 5 -17.10 -15.11 -11.08
C GLN A 5 -16.28 -15.03 -9.80
N LEU A 6 -16.19 -16.18 -9.12
CA LEU A 6 -15.46 -16.42 -7.89
C LEU A 6 -13.96 -16.14 -8.11
N LEU A 7 -13.46 -15.06 -7.52
CA LEU A 7 -12.04 -14.89 -7.25
C LEU A 7 -11.70 -15.73 -6.01
N VAL A 8 -11.22 -16.96 -6.22
CA VAL A 8 -10.74 -17.80 -5.11
C VAL A 8 -9.31 -17.39 -4.78
N TRP A 9 -9.14 -16.67 -3.68
CA TRP A 9 -7.83 -16.39 -3.10
C TRP A 9 -7.29 -17.68 -2.47
N ARG A 10 -6.38 -18.37 -3.18
CA ARG A 10 -5.53 -19.42 -2.62
C ARG A 10 -4.08 -19.00 -2.84
N GLY A 11 -3.41 -18.67 -1.74
CA GLY A 11 -1.95 -18.60 -1.60
C GLY A 11 -1.17 -18.23 -2.87
N SER A 12 -0.80 -16.95 -2.98
CA SER A 12 0.35 -16.45 -3.74
C SER A 12 0.32 -16.34 -5.27
N ARG A 13 -0.76 -16.66 -6.01
CA ARG A 13 -0.80 -16.39 -7.46
C ARG A 13 -2.13 -15.83 -7.95
N LEU A 14 -2.16 -14.52 -8.21
CA LEU A 14 -3.15 -13.90 -9.09
C LEU A 14 -2.48 -13.71 -10.47
N ALA A 15 -2.77 -14.58 -11.43
CA ALA A 15 -2.42 -14.36 -12.82
C ALA A 15 -3.61 -13.69 -13.52
N ALA A 16 -3.69 -12.36 -13.47
CA ALA A 16 -4.61 -11.57 -14.27
C ALA A 16 -3.84 -10.87 -15.41
N ARG A 17 -4.07 -11.32 -16.65
CA ARG A 17 -3.78 -10.56 -17.89
C ARG A 17 -5.10 -9.89 -18.30
N ARG A 18 -5.21 -8.65 -18.80
CA ARG A 18 -4.33 -7.74 -19.55
C ARG A 18 -4.94 -6.32 -19.46
N GLY A 19 -4.11 -5.28 -19.50
CA GLY A 19 -4.50 -4.00 -20.13
C GLY A 19 -4.66 -2.75 -19.26
N ALA A 20 -3.78 -2.49 -18.28
CA ALA A 20 -3.47 -1.15 -17.77
C ALA A 20 -2.28 -1.23 -16.80
N GLY A 21 -1.29 -0.35 -16.94
CA GLY A 21 -0.20 -0.02 -16.01
C GLY A 21 0.39 -1.11 -15.09
N PHE A 22 1.64 -1.52 -15.38
CA PHE A 22 2.59 -2.28 -14.53
C PHE A 22 2.17 -2.47 -13.05
N VAL A 23 1.48 -3.57 -12.71
CA VAL A 23 1.78 -4.24 -11.43
C VAL A 23 3.00 -5.09 -11.73
N ARG A 24 4.18 -4.69 -11.27
CA ARG A 24 5.38 -5.53 -11.43
C ARG A 24 5.10 -6.86 -10.75
N GLU A 25 5.44 -7.95 -11.42
CA GLU A 25 5.30 -9.28 -10.84
C GLU A 25 5.98 -9.31 -9.46
N GLY A 26 5.29 -9.83 -8.45
CA GLY A 26 5.77 -9.84 -7.06
C GLY A 26 5.67 -8.52 -6.29
N HIS A 27 5.11 -7.45 -6.86
CA HIS A 27 4.99 -6.15 -6.19
C HIS A 27 4.28 -6.22 -4.82
N PRO A 28 3.09 -6.84 -4.69
CA PRO A 28 2.41 -6.94 -3.40
C PRO A 28 3.26 -7.66 -2.34
N GLN A 29 4.01 -8.70 -2.74
CA GLN A 29 4.88 -9.46 -1.83
C GLN A 29 6.07 -8.63 -1.36
N ARG A 30 6.73 -7.88 -2.26
CA ARG A 30 7.85 -7.01 -1.88
C ARG A 30 7.40 -5.84 -1.02
N VAL A 31 6.24 -5.24 -1.33
CA VAL A 31 5.64 -4.19 -0.47
C VAL A 31 5.30 -4.75 0.90
N ARG A 32 4.72 -5.96 0.97
CA ARG A 32 4.48 -6.65 2.25
C ARG A 32 5.77 -6.82 3.03
N ASP A 33 6.82 -7.36 2.42
CA ASP A 33 8.08 -7.67 3.11
C ASP A 33 8.73 -6.39 3.67
N LEU A 34 8.74 -5.31 2.88
CA LEU A 34 9.21 -3.99 3.32
C LEU A 34 8.34 -3.41 4.45
N ALA A 35 7.02 -3.45 4.31
CA ALA A 35 6.09 -2.93 5.32
C ALA A 35 6.22 -3.68 6.65
N LEU A 36 6.35 -5.01 6.61
CA LEU A 36 6.55 -5.82 7.80
C LEU A 36 7.92 -5.61 8.44
N ALA A 37 8.98 -5.41 7.66
CA ALA A 37 10.30 -5.06 8.19
C ALA A 37 10.24 -3.71 8.95
N LEU A 38 9.61 -2.69 8.36
CA LEU A 38 9.38 -1.40 9.02
C LEU A 38 8.52 -1.53 10.27
N GLY A 39 7.40 -2.24 10.18
CA GLY A 39 6.48 -2.43 11.31
C GLY A 39 7.16 -3.13 12.49
N ARG A 40 7.99 -4.15 12.23
CA ARG A 40 8.77 -4.83 13.27
C ARG A 40 9.81 -3.90 13.89
N ALA A 41 10.52 -3.12 13.08
CA ALA A 41 11.50 -2.16 13.56
C ALA A 41 10.86 -1.05 14.42
N ALA A 42 9.61 -0.71 14.16
CA ALA A 42 8.81 0.22 14.97
C ALA A 42 8.18 -0.41 16.22
N GLY A 43 8.28 -1.73 16.39
CA GLY A 43 7.68 -2.43 17.53
C GLY A 43 6.16 -2.64 17.43
N LEU A 44 5.59 -2.65 16.21
CA LEU A 44 4.17 -2.98 16.02
C LEU A 44 3.83 -4.37 16.56
N GLY A 45 2.67 -4.49 17.19
CA GLY A 45 2.18 -5.73 17.75
C GLY A 45 1.76 -6.75 16.70
N ALA A 46 1.58 -8.02 17.10
CA ALA A 46 1.21 -9.11 16.19
C ALA A 46 -0.07 -8.83 15.39
N ALA A 47 -1.09 -8.24 16.02
CA ALA A 47 -2.35 -7.89 15.36
C ALA A 47 -2.17 -6.79 14.30
N GLU A 48 -1.33 -5.78 14.57
CA GLU A 48 -1.03 -4.70 13.64
C GLU A 48 -0.20 -5.20 12.45
N LEU A 49 0.78 -6.06 12.70
CA LEU A 49 1.58 -6.71 11.65
C LEU A 49 0.71 -7.60 10.75
N ALA A 50 -0.21 -8.38 11.33
CA ALA A 50 -1.15 -9.19 10.54
C ALA A 50 -2.06 -8.31 9.67
N ALA A 51 -2.59 -7.21 10.22
CA ALA A 51 -3.40 -6.27 9.46
C ALA A 51 -2.62 -5.58 8.34
N LEU A 52 -1.36 -5.21 8.61
CA LEU A 52 -0.46 -4.58 7.64
C LEU A 52 -0.05 -5.53 6.52
N GLU A 53 0.20 -6.81 6.83
CA GLU A 53 0.44 -7.84 5.83
C GLU A 53 -0.72 -7.96 4.84
N GLN A 54 -1.95 -8.10 5.36
CA GLN A 54 -3.13 -8.18 4.51
C GLN A 54 -3.32 -6.91 3.69
N ALA A 55 -3.11 -5.74 4.29
CA ALA A 55 -3.22 -4.47 3.58
C ALA A 55 -2.23 -4.37 2.42
N ALA A 56 -0.96 -4.73 2.65
CA ALA A 56 0.08 -4.69 1.64
C ALA A 56 -0.20 -5.64 0.46
N LEU A 57 -0.71 -6.83 0.73
CA LEU A 57 -1.07 -7.80 -0.32
C LEU A 57 -2.27 -7.37 -1.16
N LEU A 58 -3.17 -6.57 -0.59
CA LEU A 58 -4.47 -6.24 -1.17
C LEU A 58 -4.59 -4.78 -1.66
N HIS A 59 -3.59 -3.92 -1.41
CA HIS A 59 -3.72 -2.46 -1.61
C HIS A 59 -4.14 -2.05 -3.03
N ASP A 60 -3.62 -2.75 -4.04
CA ASP A 60 -3.90 -2.48 -5.46
C ASP A 60 -5.05 -3.34 -6.03
N LEU A 61 -5.74 -4.16 -5.22
CA LEU A 61 -6.76 -5.09 -5.70
C LEU A 61 -7.88 -4.38 -6.49
N GLY A 62 -8.22 -3.15 -6.10
CA GLY A 62 -9.24 -2.35 -6.80
C GLY A 62 -8.89 -2.05 -8.26
N ARG A 63 -7.60 -2.06 -8.65
CA ARG A 63 -7.17 -1.80 -10.03
C ARG A 63 -7.72 -2.85 -11.00
N CYS A 64 -7.92 -4.09 -10.55
CA CYS A 64 -8.47 -5.17 -11.35
C CYS A 64 -9.95 -4.97 -11.73
N LEU A 65 -10.67 -4.07 -11.04
CA LEU A 65 -12.09 -3.81 -11.27
C LEU A 65 -12.36 -2.47 -11.96
N LEU A 66 -11.33 -1.66 -12.17
CA LEU A 66 -11.49 -0.38 -12.87
C LEU A 66 -11.69 -0.62 -14.37
N PRO A 67 -12.72 0.01 -14.99
CA PRO A 67 -12.81 0.10 -16.44
C PRO A 67 -11.57 0.76 -17.06
N PRO A 68 -11.18 0.45 -18.32
CA PRO A 68 -9.97 0.99 -18.96
C PRO A 68 -9.86 2.52 -19.03
N HIS A 69 -10.97 3.23 -18.87
CA HIS A 69 -11.05 4.70 -18.94
C HIS A 69 -11.36 5.35 -17.59
N ALA A 70 -11.46 4.57 -16.51
CA ALA A 70 -11.71 5.11 -15.19
C ALA A 70 -10.47 5.82 -14.64
N ASP A 71 -10.68 6.79 -13.75
CA ASP A 71 -9.59 7.40 -12.99
C ASP A 71 -8.93 6.35 -12.10
N GLU A 72 -7.65 6.07 -12.33
CA GLU A 72 -6.83 5.14 -11.53
C GLU A 72 -6.85 5.53 -10.04
N LYS A 73 -7.10 6.79 -9.69
CA LYS A 73 -7.22 7.25 -8.28
C LYS A 73 -8.39 6.62 -7.53
N LEU A 74 -9.32 5.96 -8.22
CA LEU A 74 -10.46 5.29 -7.59
C LEU A 74 -10.12 3.91 -7.03
N HIS A 75 -9.00 3.28 -7.44
CA HIS A 75 -8.69 1.92 -7.00
C HIS A 75 -8.57 1.72 -5.48
N PRO A 76 -8.07 2.67 -4.66
CA PRO A 76 -7.98 2.43 -3.21
C PRO A 76 -9.36 2.34 -2.59
N GLN A 77 -10.27 3.21 -3.04
CA GLN A 77 -11.67 3.21 -2.61
C GLN A 77 -12.38 1.93 -3.08
N VAL A 78 -12.28 1.58 -4.36
CA VAL A 78 -12.90 0.38 -4.93
C VAL A 78 -12.36 -0.89 -4.25
N GLY A 79 -11.05 -0.95 -4.00
CA GLY A 79 -10.40 -2.07 -3.31
C GLY A 79 -10.91 -2.23 -1.89
N ALA A 80 -11.01 -1.14 -1.13
CA ALA A 80 -11.54 -1.19 0.23
C ALA A 80 -13.03 -1.58 0.26
N GLU A 81 -13.83 -1.10 -0.69
CA GLU A 81 -15.25 -1.45 -0.82
C GLU A 81 -15.46 -2.92 -1.16
N LEU A 82 -14.63 -3.49 -2.04
CA LEU A 82 -14.66 -4.91 -2.38
C LEU A 82 -14.37 -5.81 -1.18
N LEU A 83 -13.54 -5.34 -0.25
CA LEU A 83 -13.14 -6.09 0.94
C LEU A 83 -14.14 -5.93 2.10
N LEU A 84 -15.18 -5.11 1.96
CA LEU A 84 -16.23 -4.97 2.98
C LEU A 84 -16.96 -6.30 3.20
N GLY A 85 -17.16 -6.65 4.48
CA GLY A 85 -17.83 -7.90 4.87
C GLY A 85 -16.94 -9.14 4.84
N GLN A 86 -15.68 -9.01 4.41
CA GLN A 86 -14.67 -10.05 4.59
C GLN A 86 -14.17 -10.04 6.05
N ASP A 87 -13.69 -11.19 6.52
CA ASP A 87 -13.07 -11.33 7.85
C ASP A 87 -11.66 -10.72 7.85
N LEU A 88 -11.61 -9.38 7.80
CA LEU A 88 -10.39 -8.59 7.79
C LEU A 88 -10.45 -7.54 8.91
N PRO A 89 -9.31 -7.23 9.56
CA PRO A 89 -9.24 -6.14 10.51
C PRO A 89 -9.70 -4.80 9.89
N PRO A 90 -10.46 -3.95 10.60
CA PRO A 90 -10.83 -2.63 10.11
C PRO A 90 -9.63 -1.77 9.70
N SER A 91 -8.49 -1.95 10.38
CA SER A 91 -7.23 -1.27 10.06
C SER A 91 -6.66 -1.69 8.71
N THR A 92 -6.91 -2.92 8.25
CA THR A 92 -6.57 -3.39 6.90
C THR A 92 -7.37 -2.62 5.85
N LEU A 93 -8.68 -2.50 6.03
CA LEU A 93 -9.56 -1.77 5.11
C LEU A 93 -9.17 -0.28 5.04
N ALA A 94 -8.89 0.33 6.20
CA ALA A 94 -8.43 1.71 6.29
C ALA A 94 -7.08 1.90 5.57
N ALA A 95 -6.15 0.96 5.75
CA ALA A 95 -4.86 0.99 5.06
C ALA A 95 -5.01 0.89 3.54
N VAL A 96 -5.81 -0.08 3.04
CA VAL A 96 -6.10 -0.22 1.61
C VAL A 96 -6.76 1.04 1.05
N ARG A 97 -7.73 1.63 1.76
CA ARG A 97 -8.44 2.82 1.28
C ARG A 97 -7.53 4.05 1.18
N HIS A 98 -6.58 4.21 2.10
CA HIS A 98 -5.87 5.48 2.31
C HIS A 98 -4.37 5.42 2.01
N HIS A 99 -3.86 4.36 1.38
CA HIS A 99 -2.42 4.23 1.10
C HIS A 99 -1.87 5.23 0.06
N HIS A 100 -2.74 5.98 -0.64
CA HIS A 100 -2.37 7.13 -1.49
C HIS A 100 -2.64 8.49 -0.85
N GLU A 101 -3.05 8.52 0.42
CA GLU A 101 -3.05 9.78 1.16
C GLU A 101 -1.61 10.29 1.31
N ARG A 102 -1.47 11.60 1.29
CA ARG A 102 -0.16 12.26 1.41
C ARG A 102 -0.10 12.98 2.73
N TRP A 103 1.05 12.94 3.39
CA TRP A 103 1.26 13.63 4.67
C TRP A 103 0.87 15.12 4.63
N ASP A 104 1.08 15.79 3.51
CA ASP A 104 0.73 17.19 3.25
C ASP A 104 -0.76 17.47 2.95
N GLY A 105 -1.61 16.44 2.90
CA GLY A 105 -3.05 16.55 2.62
C GLY A 105 -3.42 16.64 1.14
N ARG A 106 -2.45 16.50 0.22
CA ARG A 106 -2.70 16.57 -1.24
C ARG A 106 -2.99 15.19 -1.86
N GLY A 107 -3.18 14.17 -1.02
CA GLY A 107 -3.46 12.80 -1.43
C GLY A 107 -4.94 12.56 -1.68
N TYR A 108 -5.30 11.28 -1.82
CA TYR A 108 -6.65 10.82 -2.12
C TYR A 108 -6.90 9.46 -1.45
N PRO A 109 -8.17 9.03 -1.27
CA PRO A 109 -9.42 9.68 -1.68
C PRO A 109 -9.96 10.73 -0.70
N GLY A 110 -9.50 10.76 0.55
CA GLY A 110 -10.04 11.61 1.62
C GLY A 110 -9.35 12.96 1.79
N GLY A 111 -8.16 13.17 1.21
CA GLY A 111 -7.38 14.39 1.42
C GLY A 111 -6.91 14.52 2.87
N LEU A 112 -6.65 13.39 3.53
CA LEU A 112 -6.26 13.32 4.92
C LEU A 112 -4.83 13.87 5.09
N ARG A 113 -4.59 14.59 6.19
CA ARG A 113 -3.30 15.25 6.46
C ARG A 113 -2.69 14.75 7.76
N GLY A 114 -1.38 14.51 7.74
CA GLY A 114 -0.63 14.12 8.93
C GLY A 114 -1.19 12.85 9.59
N GLU A 115 -1.42 12.93 10.90
CA GLU A 115 -1.91 11.81 11.71
C GLU A 115 -3.38 11.46 11.48
N ALA A 116 -4.14 12.27 10.73
CA ALA A 116 -5.46 11.87 10.27
C ALA A 116 -5.39 10.66 9.31
N ILE A 117 -4.24 10.43 8.68
CA ILE A 117 -4.00 9.28 7.83
C ILE A 117 -3.84 8.02 8.73
N PRO A 118 -4.57 6.93 8.45
CA PRO A 118 -4.46 5.70 9.23
C PRO A 118 -3.00 5.24 9.38
N PRO A 119 -2.56 4.81 10.57
CA PRO A 119 -1.15 4.50 10.85
C PRO A 119 -0.57 3.47 9.87
N LEU A 120 -1.32 2.40 9.58
CA LEU A 120 -0.88 1.36 8.64
C LEU A 120 -0.84 1.85 7.19
N ALA A 121 -1.67 2.82 6.79
CA ALA A 121 -1.58 3.45 5.47
C ALA A 121 -0.27 4.24 5.32
N ARG A 122 0.19 4.90 6.40
CA ARG A 122 1.45 5.65 6.41
C ARG A 122 2.67 4.75 6.22
N VAL A 123 2.70 3.59 6.88
CA VAL A 123 3.74 2.56 6.66
C VAL A 123 3.70 2.06 5.23
N LEU A 124 2.50 1.73 4.76
CA LEU A 124 2.28 1.14 3.44
C LEU A 124 2.68 2.10 2.32
N ALA A 125 2.44 3.41 2.46
CA ALA A 125 2.87 4.41 1.49
C ALA A 125 4.41 4.45 1.33
N VAL A 126 5.16 4.37 2.43
CA VAL A 126 6.64 4.31 2.40
C VAL A 126 7.10 3.03 1.71
N ALA A 127 6.57 1.87 2.12
CA ALA A 127 6.92 0.58 1.53
C ALA A 127 6.58 0.51 0.04
N ASN A 128 5.44 1.06 -0.36
CA ASN A 128 4.99 1.11 -1.75
C ASN A 128 5.95 1.95 -2.61
N LEU A 129 6.31 3.16 -2.17
CA LEU A 129 7.26 3.99 -2.91
C LEU A 129 8.66 3.37 -2.94
N ALA A 130 9.10 2.76 -1.84
CA ALA A 130 10.38 2.06 -1.78
C ALA A 130 10.44 0.90 -2.79
N ASP A 131 9.38 0.09 -2.92
CA ASP A 131 9.31 -0.92 -3.97
C ASP A 131 9.32 -0.27 -5.36
N HIS A 132 8.52 0.77 -5.60
CA HIS A 132 8.49 1.51 -6.88
C HIS A 132 9.91 1.90 -7.35
N LEU A 133 10.76 2.27 -6.41
CA LEU A 133 12.16 2.67 -6.60
C LEU A 133 13.18 1.51 -6.53
N ALA A 134 12.74 0.25 -6.43
CA ALA A 134 13.62 -0.91 -6.27
C ALA A 134 14.62 -1.12 -7.43
N GLY A 135 14.29 -0.62 -8.63
CA GLY A 135 15.18 -0.67 -9.80
C GLY A 135 16.30 0.38 -9.79
N PHE A 136 16.28 1.32 -8.85
CA PHE A 136 17.32 2.34 -8.69
C PHE A 136 18.34 1.93 -7.61
N PRO A 137 19.58 2.44 -7.68
CA PRO A 137 20.58 2.27 -6.63
C PRO A 137 20.03 2.64 -5.23
N PRO A 138 20.46 1.95 -4.15
CA PRO A 138 20.00 2.22 -2.79
C PRO A 138 20.09 3.70 -2.40
N GLU A 139 21.15 4.39 -2.78
CA GLU A 139 21.39 5.80 -2.45
C GLU A 139 20.37 6.71 -3.15
N VAL A 140 20.04 6.44 -4.41
CA VAL A 140 19.04 7.19 -5.17
C VAL A 140 17.65 6.97 -4.57
N ARG A 141 17.34 5.74 -4.18
CA ARG A 141 16.09 5.40 -3.49
C ARG A 141 15.97 6.12 -2.15
N ALA A 142 17.02 6.08 -1.34
CA ALA A 142 17.09 6.75 -0.05
C ALA A 142 16.91 8.27 -0.20
N GLN A 143 17.62 8.89 -1.15
CA GLN A 143 17.48 10.32 -1.46
C GLN A 143 16.04 10.67 -1.87
N ARG A 144 15.40 9.86 -2.71
CA ARG A 144 14.02 10.11 -3.14
C ARG A 144 13.03 9.96 -2.00
N LEU A 145 13.17 8.95 -1.14
CA LEU A 145 12.33 8.80 0.06
C LEU A 145 12.53 9.97 1.03
N ALA A 146 13.78 10.40 1.24
CA ALA A 146 14.10 11.56 2.06
C ALA A 146 13.50 12.87 1.53
N TRP A 147 13.42 13.03 0.20
CA TRP A 147 12.79 14.16 -0.45
C TRP A 147 11.28 14.24 -0.19
N GLU A 148 10.59 13.09 -0.18
CA GLU A 148 9.13 13.03 0.06
C GLU A 148 8.76 13.14 1.55
N ARG A 149 9.75 13.20 2.44
CA ARG A 149 9.57 13.27 3.90
C ARG A 149 8.81 14.54 4.31
N GLY A 150 7.66 14.37 4.94
CA GLY A 150 6.78 15.48 5.34
C GLY A 150 5.99 16.09 4.18
N LEU A 151 6.15 15.56 2.96
CA LEU A 151 5.36 15.90 1.79
C LEU A 151 4.38 14.76 1.50
N ALA A 152 4.79 13.75 0.72
CA ALA A 152 3.97 12.58 0.48
C ALA A 152 3.97 11.63 1.69
N LEU A 153 5.11 11.49 2.35
CA LEU A 153 5.36 10.43 3.31
C LEU A 153 5.47 10.96 4.74
N ASP A 154 5.00 10.15 5.69
CA ASP A 154 5.17 10.42 7.11
C ASP A 154 6.66 10.52 7.48
N PRO A 155 7.10 11.63 8.11
CA PRO A 155 8.48 11.81 8.53
C PRO A 155 9.05 10.69 9.39
N GLN A 156 8.26 10.14 10.32
CA GLN A 156 8.71 9.12 11.25
C GLN A 156 9.03 7.81 10.51
N TRP A 157 8.15 7.39 9.61
CA TRP A 157 8.33 6.17 8.83
C TRP A 157 9.46 6.28 7.81
N VAL A 158 9.67 7.45 7.19
CA VAL A 158 10.84 7.67 6.31
C VAL A 158 12.13 7.60 7.12
N ASN A 159 12.20 8.27 8.27
CA ASN A 159 13.40 8.24 9.11
C ASN A 159 13.74 6.81 9.55
N LEU A 160 12.73 6.03 9.93
CA LEU A 160 12.91 4.62 10.28
C LEU A 160 13.39 3.80 9.08
N TYR A 161 12.81 3.99 7.89
CA TYR A 161 13.27 3.31 6.69
C TYR A 161 14.75 3.58 6.43
N LEU A 162 15.16 4.85 6.50
CA LEU A 162 16.55 5.24 6.25
C LEU A 162 17.52 4.66 7.30
N SER A 163 17.08 4.47 8.55
CA SER A 163 17.94 3.93 9.61
C SER A 163 18.08 2.41 9.58
N VAL A 164 17.08 1.68 9.05
CA VAL A 164 17.09 0.20 9.07
C VAL A 164 17.25 -0.46 7.70
N LEU A 165 16.88 0.22 6.61
CA LEU A 165 16.80 -0.34 5.26
C LEU A 165 17.43 0.58 4.19
N GLY A 166 17.98 1.74 4.57
CA GLY A 166 18.52 2.75 3.65
C GLY A 166 19.96 2.53 3.19
N HIS A 167 20.52 1.35 3.45
CA HIS A 167 21.89 0.97 3.11
C HIS A 167 21.93 0.12 1.84
#